data_AF-A0A2E7BH37-F1
#
_entry.id   AF-A0A2E7BH37-F1
#
_cell.length_a   1.000
_cell.length_b   1.000
_cell.length_c   1.000
_cell.angle_alpha   90.00
_cell.angle_beta   90.00
_cell.angle_gamma   90.00
#
_symmetry.space_group_name_H-M   'P 1'
#
loop_
_entity.id
_entity.type
_entity.pdbx_description
1 polymer ?
#
loop_
_entity_poly.entity_id
_entity_poly.type
_entity_poly.pdbx_seq_one_letter_code
_entity_poly.pdbx_strand_id
1 'polypeptide(L)'
;MEIRYPSDLKAALGELTASVKLVCFTQTFDCESCLPARQVVDQVAVLSELITVEEFNMVLDRHQAEEYGIKRVPAVAVVGEADTGIRFYGVPDGHELVSLAQAILLVGSGDAGLSQESLTRLAQVEQPIDIQVFVTPT
;
A
#
# COMPACT_ATOMS: atom_id res chain seq x y z
N MET A 1 17.24 -5.51 3.86
CA MET A 1 17.84 -4.21 4.22
C MET A 1 16.76 -3.35 4.88
N GLU A 2 17.01 -2.68 6.01
CA GLU A 2 15.99 -1.80 6.63
C GLU A 2 15.90 -0.47 5.87
N ILE A 3 14.75 -0.16 5.28
CA ILE A 3 14.48 1.18 4.74
C ILE A 3 14.33 2.11 5.94
N ARG A 4 15.27 3.03 6.12
CA ARG A 4 15.21 4.06 7.18
C ARG A 4 14.95 5.45 6.62
N TYR A 5 15.38 5.72 5.39
CA TYR A 5 15.25 7.02 4.76
C TYR A 5 14.71 6.94 3.33
N PRO A 6 14.09 8.02 2.81
CA PRO A 6 13.66 8.11 1.42
C PRO A 6 14.76 7.79 0.39
N SER A 7 16.02 8.07 0.72
CA SER A 7 17.19 7.78 -0.13
C SER A 7 17.40 6.28 -0.40
N ASP A 8 16.90 5.41 0.47
CA ASP A 8 17.19 3.98 0.44
C ASP A 8 16.18 3.22 -0.43
N LEU A 9 15.06 3.86 -0.83
CA LEU A 9 13.95 3.19 -1.50
C LEU A 9 14.35 2.51 -2.81
N LYS A 10 15.15 3.18 -3.65
CA LYS A 10 15.52 2.62 -4.97
C LYS A 10 16.30 1.31 -4.81
N ALA A 11 17.24 1.27 -3.87
CA ALA A 11 18.02 0.06 -3.62
C ALA A 11 17.13 -1.04 -3.04
N ALA A 12 16.25 -0.70 -2.11
CA ALA A 12 15.36 -1.66 -1.46
C ALA A 12 14.33 -2.24 -2.43
N LEU A 13 13.63 -1.41 -3.21
CA LEU A 13 12.63 -1.86 -4.20
C LEU A 13 13.24 -2.60 -5.39
N GLY A 14 14.56 -2.49 -5.59
CA GLY A 14 15.31 -3.33 -6.52
C GLY A 14 15.44 -4.79 -6.08
N GLU A 15 15.15 -5.11 -4.82
CA GLU A 15 15.14 -6.49 -4.28
C GLU A 15 13.81 -7.21 -4.54
N LEU A 16 12.81 -6.55 -5.14
CA LEU A 16 11.53 -7.17 -5.47
C LEU A 16 11.73 -8.38 -6.40
N THR A 17 11.09 -9.49 -6.04
CA THR A 17 11.12 -10.74 -6.82
C THR A 17 9.79 -11.05 -7.49
N ALA A 18 8.71 -10.40 -7.09
CA ALA A 18 7.37 -10.53 -7.67
C ALA A 18 6.75 -9.16 -7.98
N SER A 19 5.76 -9.18 -8.89
CA SER A 19 5.02 -7.98 -9.26
C SER A 19 4.12 -7.49 -8.12
N VAL A 20 4.07 -6.17 -7.96
CA VAL A 20 3.19 -5.49 -7.01
C VAL A 20 2.36 -4.47 -7.76
N LYS A 21 1.07 -4.44 -7.46
CA LYS A 21 0.11 -3.48 -7.99
C LYS A 21 -0.27 -2.49 -6.90
N LEU A 22 -0.09 -1.21 -7.18
CA LEU A 22 -0.62 -0.11 -6.38
C LEU A 22 -1.93 0.34 -7.00
N VAL A 23 -3.05 0.05 -6.35
CA VAL A 23 -4.37 0.47 -6.84
C VAL A 23 -4.78 1.74 -6.10
N CYS A 24 -4.71 2.86 -6.79
CA CYS A 24 -5.00 4.18 -6.22
C CYS A 24 -6.46 4.55 -6.46
N PHE A 25 -7.15 4.95 -5.40
CA PHE A 25 -8.51 5.46 -5.46
C PHE A 25 -8.50 6.96 -5.19
N THR A 26 -8.99 7.72 -6.16
CA THR A 26 -9.02 9.18 -6.11
C THR A 26 -10.42 9.71 -6.47
N GLN A 27 -10.62 11.01 -6.35
CA GLN A 27 -11.78 11.71 -6.90
C GLN A 27 -11.41 13.14 -7.24
N THR A 28 -12.09 13.73 -8.23
CA THR A 28 -11.77 15.07 -8.74
C THR A 28 -12.25 16.19 -7.83
N PHE A 29 -13.42 16.03 -7.20
CA PHE A 29 -14.03 17.04 -6.34
C PHE A 29 -13.94 16.62 -4.87
N ASP A 30 -13.87 17.59 -3.96
CA ASP A 30 -13.80 17.35 -2.51
C ASP A 30 -12.66 16.42 -2.06
N CYS A 31 -11.51 16.48 -2.75
CA CYS A 31 -10.32 15.72 -2.38
C CYS A 31 -9.03 16.46 -2.73
N GLU A 32 -8.65 17.43 -1.88
CA GLU A 32 -7.43 18.22 -2.06
C GLU A 32 -6.16 17.37 -2.01
N SER A 33 -6.19 16.26 -1.26
CA SER A 33 -5.07 15.35 -1.07
C SER A 33 -4.97 14.24 -2.13
N CYS A 34 -5.95 14.11 -3.03
CA CYS A 34 -5.95 13.04 -4.03
C CYS A 34 -4.80 13.15 -5.04
N LEU A 35 -4.58 14.36 -5.58
CA LEU A 35 -3.48 14.58 -6.51
C LEU A 35 -2.11 14.37 -5.83
N PRO A 36 -1.83 14.92 -4.64
CA PRO A 36 -0.60 14.61 -3.90
C PRO A 36 -0.39 13.12 -3.66
N ALA A 37 -1.44 12.39 -3.23
CA ALA A 37 -1.32 10.94 -3.02
C ALA A 37 -0.94 10.20 -4.31
N ARG A 38 -1.59 10.55 -5.44
CA ARG A 38 -1.27 9.97 -6.75
C ARG A 38 0.18 10.23 -7.16
N GLN A 39 0.67 11.46 -6.95
CA GLN A 39 2.05 11.85 -7.27
C GLN A 39 3.08 11.07 -6.45
N VAL A 40 2.81 10.80 -5.18
CA VAL A 40 3.68 9.95 -4.35
C VAL A 40 3.70 8.53 -4.88
N VAL A 41 2.54 7.96 -5.21
CA VAL A 41 2.45 6.61 -5.79
C VAL A 41 3.23 6.51 -7.11
N ASP A 42 3.13 7.52 -7.98
CA ASP A 42 3.91 7.56 -9.23
C ASP A 42 5.42 7.62 -8.98
N GLN A 43 5.87 8.39 -7.99
CA GLN A 43 7.27 8.46 -7.61
C GLN A 43 7.82 7.11 -7.13
N VAL A 44 7.01 6.33 -6.43
CA VAL A 44 7.40 4.98 -5.99
C VAL A 44 7.40 3.99 -7.14
N ALA A 45 6.38 4.05 -8.01
CA ALA A 45 6.23 3.13 -9.12
C ALA A 45 7.41 3.19 -10.12
N VAL A 46 7.99 4.37 -10.35
CA VAL A 46 9.16 4.50 -11.24
C VAL A 46 10.45 3.90 -10.68
N LEU A 47 10.47 3.44 -9.42
CA LEU A 47 11.66 2.88 -8.80
C LEU A 47 11.89 1.40 -9.14
N SER A 48 10.88 0.69 -9.66
CA SER A 48 10.98 -0.71 -10.06
C SER A 48 9.99 -1.07 -11.17
N GLU A 49 10.44 -1.82 -12.17
CA GLU A 49 9.58 -2.31 -13.27
C GLU A 49 8.53 -3.33 -12.79
N LEU A 50 8.70 -3.89 -11.60
CA LEU A 50 7.76 -4.82 -10.99
C LEU A 50 6.58 -4.11 -10.31
N ILE A 51 6.62 -2.78 -10.19
CA ILE A 51 5.54 -1.99 -9.60
C ILE A 51 4.68 -1.41 -10.71
N THR A 52 3.39 -1.74 -10.68
CA THR A 52 2.38 -1.19 -11.59
C THR A 52 1.38 -0.36 -10.82
N VAL A 53 0.77 0.62 -11.50
CA VAL A 53 -0.26 1.46 -10.90
C VAL A 53 -1.54 1.38 -11.70
N GLU A 54 -2.65 1.15 -11.01
CA GLU A 54 -4.00 1.31 -11.53
C GLU A 54 -4.68 2.44 -10.75
N GLU A 55 -5.49 3.26 -11.43
CA GLU A 55 -6.24 4.33 -10.80
C GLU A 55 -7.73 4.16 -11.07
N PHE A 56 -8.53 4.28 -10.01
CA PHE A 56 -9.97 4.27 -10.04
C PHE A 56 -10.53 5.50 -9.35
N ASN A 57 -11.67 5.98 -9.85
CA ASN A 57 -12.42 7.05 -9.25
C ASN A 57 -13.43 6.49 -8.24
N MET A 58 -13.38 6.96 -7.00
CA MET A 58 -14.25 6.48 -5.90
C MET A 58 -15.75 6.56 -6.20
N VAL A 59 -16.18 7.55 -6.98
CA VAL A 59 -17.60 7.80 -7.26
C VAL A 59 -18.06 7.05 -8.51
N LEU A 60 -17.20 6.95 -9.52
CA LEU A 60 -17.53 6.35 -10.82
C LEU A 60 -17.28 4.84 -10.84
N ASP A 61 -16.23 4.37 -10.19
CA ASP A 61 -15.74 2.99 -10.23
C ASP A 61 -16.13 2.24 -8.94
N ARG A 62 -17.44 2.28 -8.63
CA ARG A 62 -17.98 1.75 -7.37
C ARG A 62 -17.73 0.27 -7.17
N HIS A 63 -17.79 -0.51 -8.25
CA HIS A 63 -17.51 -1.95 -8.19
C HIS A 63 -16.07 -2.20 -7.71
N GLN A 64 -15.10 -1.47 -8.24
CA GLN A 64 -13.71 -1.58 -7.84
C GLN A 64 -13.52 -1.10 -6.40
N ALA A 65 -14.16 0.00 -6.00
CA ALA A 65 -14.09 0.46 -4.62
C ALA A 65 -14.64 -0.60 -3.64
N GLU A 66 -15.74 -1.26 -3.97
CA GLU A 66 -16.32 -2.35 -3.18
C GLU A 66 -15.42 -3.60 -3.16
N GLU A 67 -14.89 -4.00 -4.31
CA GLU A 67 -13.98 -5.16 -4.47
C GLU A 67 -12.73 -5.02 -3.61
N TYR A 68 -12.09 -3.85 -3.61
CA TYR A 68 -10.90 -3.59 -2.81
C TYR A 68 -11.22 -3.15 -1.36
N GLY A 69 -12.50 -3.04 -0.99
CA GLY A 69 -12.94 -2.65 0.35
C GLY A 69 -12.62 -1.20 0.73
N ILE A 70 -12.53 -0.31 -0.27
CA ILE A 70 -12.19 1.10 -0.09
C ILE A 70 -13.39 1.89 0.40
N LYS A 71 -13.20 2.60 1.52
CA LYS A 71 -14.28 3.36 2.17
C LYS A 71 -14.14 4.87 2.04
N ARG A 72 -12.94 5.36 1.71
CA ARG A 72 -12.55 6.78 1.73
C ARG A 72 -11.45 7.02 0.70
N VAL A 73 -11.27 8.27 0.30
CA VAL A 73 -10.18 8.71 -0.57
C VAL A 73 -9.39 9.88 0.01
N PRO A 74 -8.12 10.05 -0.41
CA PRO A 74 -7.37 9.14 -1.27
C PRO A 74 -7.05 7.83 -0.57
N ALA A 75 -7.00 6.75 -1.34
CA ALA A 75 -6.57 5.45 -0.83
C ALA A 75 -5.63 4.75 -1.80
N VAL A 76 -4.76 3.90 -1.26
CA VAL A 76 -3.87 3.04 -2.02
C VAL A 76 -4.00 1.62 -1.47
N ALA A 77 -4.45 0.70 -2.30
CA ALA A 77 -4.33 -0.73 -2.02
C ALA A 77 -2.99 -1.24 -2.55
N VAL A 78 -2.27 -1.98 -1.70
CA VAL A 78 -0.97 -2.58 -2.04
C VAL A 78 -1.18 -4.07 -2.22
N VAL A 79 -1.07 -4.53 -3.46
CA VAL A 79 -1.52 -5.88 -3.87
C VAL A 79 -0.35 -6.65 -4.49
N GLY A 80 -0.02 -7.81 -3.93
CA GLY A 80 0.99 -8.73 -4.48
C GLY A 80 0.36 -9.78 -5.39
N GLU A 81 0.81 -11.03 -5.28
CA GLU A 81 0.18 -12.18 -5.95
C GLU A 81 -1.30 -12.34 -5.56
N ALA A 82 -1.62 -12.03 -4.31
CA ALA A 82 -2.97 -11.93 -3.78
C ALA A 82 -3.16 -10.62 -3.01
N ASP A 83 -4.42 -10.19 -2.89
CA ASP A 83 -4.76 -9.03 -2.07
C ASP A 83 -4.80 -9.43 -0.58
N THR A 84 -3.84 -8.92 0.17
CA THR A 84 -3.68 -9.18 1.62
C THR A 84 -4.45 -8.19 2.50
N GLY A 85 -5.17 -7.23 1.90
CA GLY A 85 -5.98 -6.25 2.63
C GLY A 85 -5.21 -5.02 3.13
N ILE A 86 -3.95 -4.83 2.73
CA ILE A 86 -3.16 -3.64 3.12
C ILE A 86 -3.69 -2.40 2.37
N ARG A 87 -4.11 -1.38 3.12
CA ARG A 87 -4.65 -0.12 2.61
C ARG A 87 -4.01 1.07 3.31
N PHE A 88 -3.61 2.06 2.52
CA PHE A 88 -3.22 3.39 3.00
C PHE A 88 -4.35 4.37 2.68
N TYR A 89 -4.77 5.15 3.68
CA TYR A 89 -5.75 6.22 3.51
C TYR A 89 -5.07 7.57 3.79
N GLY A 90 -5.08 8.48 2.82
CA GLY A 90 -4.34 9.74 2.88
C GLY A 90 -3.13 9.77 1.92
N VAL A 91 -2.25 10.76 2.11
CA VAL A 91 -1.02 10.93 1.32
C VAL A 91 0.14 10.21 2.05
N PRO A 92 0.71 9.12 1.48
CA PRO A 92 1.79 8.37 2.13
C PRO A 92 3.16 9.03 1.91
N ASP A 93 3.33 10.27 2.39
CA ASP A 93 4.58 11.04 2.24
C ASP A 93 5.42 11.03 3.55
N GLY A 94 6.64 11.56 3.49
CA GLY A 94 7.54 11.68 4.64
C GLY A 94 7.90 10.31 5.22
N HIS A 95 7.66 10.11 6.52
CA HIS A 95 7.89 8.80 7.15
C HIS A 95 6.93 7.71 6.65
N GLU A 96 5.73 8.07 6.18
CA GLU A 96 4.78 7.09 5.65
C GLU A 96 5.13 6.61 4.25
N LEU A 97 6.01 7.32 3.54
CA LEU A 97 6.62 6.83 2.30
C LEU A 97 7.45 5.57 2.55
N VAL A 98 8.14 5.51 3.70
CA VAL A 98 8.89 4.33 4.14
C VAL A 98 7.93 3.20 4.48
N SER A 99 6.81 3.48 5.18
CA SER A 99 5.76 2.50 5.46
C SER A 99 5.18 1.89 4.17
N LEU A 100 4.91 2.73 3.16
CA LEU A 100 4.43 2.27 1.86
C LEU A 100 5.46 1.37 1.17
N ALA A 101 6.73 1.77 1.14
CA ALA A 101 7.79 0.97 0.54
C ALA A 101 7.98 -0.39 1.25
N GLN A 102 7.89 -0.41 2.57
CA GLN A 102 7.93 -1.65 3.35
C GLN A 102 6.74 -2.56 3.04
N ALA A 103 5.53 -2.00 2.90
CA ALA A 103 4.35 -2.76 2.50
C ALA A 103 4.51 -3.37 1.09
N ILE A 104 5.10 -2.63 0.15
CA ILE A 104 5.41 -3.15 -1.20
C ILE A 104 6.37 -4.32 -1.13
N LEU A 105 7.45 -4.21 -0.35
CA LEU A 105 8.40 -5.31 -0.16
C LEU A 105 7.76 -6.53 0.51
N LEU A 106 6.90 -6.29 1.50
CA LEU A 106 6.17 -7.34 2.23
C LEU A 106 5.30 -8.17 1.30
N VAL A 107 4.49 -7.52 0.46
CA VAL A 107 3.60 -8.25 -0.48
C VAL A 107 4.37 -8.79 -1.69
N GLY A 108 5.47 -8.16 -2.08
CA GLY A 108 6.31 -8.57 -3.20
C GLY A 108 7.25 -9.75 -2.86
N SER A 109 7.56 -9.97 -1.58
CA SER A 109 8.34 -11.13 -1.13
C SER A 109 7.46 -12.30 -0.69
N GLY A 110 6.23 -12.03 -0.23
CA GLY A 110 5.35 -13.02 0.39
C GLY A 110 5.81 -13.46 1.80
N ASP A 111 6.86 -12.85 2.35
CA ASP A 111 7.37 -13.13 3.68
C ASP A 111 6.95 -12.05 4.68
N ALA A 112 6.07 -12.40 5.61
CA ALA A 112 5.56 -11.49 6.64
C ALA A 112 6.63 -11.03 7.66
N GLY A 113 7.81 -11.66 7.69
CA GLY A 113 8.87 -11.36 8.65
C GLY A 113 8.50 -11.67 10.11
N LEU A 114 7.47 -12.50 10.32
CA LEU A 114 6.96 -12.86 11.64
C LEU A 114 7.62 -14.14 12.17
N SER A 115 7.81 -14.20 13.48
CA SER A 115 8.30 -15.42 14.13
C SER A 115 7.28 -16.56 13.98
N GLN A 116 7.76 -17.81 14.05
CA GLN A 116 6.87 -18.96 14.00
C GLN A 116 5.84 -18.99 15.15
N GLU A 117 6.23 -18.47 16.33
CA GLU A 117 5.31 -18.30 17.45
C GLU A 117 4.15 -17.36 17.09
N SER A 118 4.45 -16.22 16.47
CA SER A 118 3.42 -15.26 16.02
C SER A 118 2.54 -15.86 14.92
N LEU A 119 3.12 -16.55 13.93
CA LEU A 119 2.35 -17.21 12.87
C LEU A 119 1.42 -18.28 13.43
N THR A 120 1.88 -19.09 14.39
CA THR A 120 1.07 -20.11 15.06
C THR A 120 -0.12 -19.50 15.79
N ARG A 121 0.07 -18.34 16.45
CA ARG A 121 -1.02 -17.62 17.12
C ARG A 121 -1.99 -16.99 16.13
N LEU A 122 -1.48 -16.38 15.06
CA LEU A 122 -2.31 -15.76 14.01
C LEU A 122 -3.16 -16.79 13.26
N ALA A 123 -2.68 -18.03 13.11
CA ALA A 123 -3.45 -19.13 12.52
C ALA A 123 -4.71 -19.50 13.32
N GLN A 124 -4.85 -19.05 14.56
CA GLN A 124 -6.03 -19.27 15.41
C GLN A 124 -7.08 -18.17 15.28
N VAL A 125 -6.84 -17.15 14.46
CA VAL A 125 -7.81 -16.07 14.21
C VAL A 125 -8.88 -16.55 13.24
N GLU A 126 -10.08 -16.80 13.76
CA GLU A 126 -11.20 -17.36 12.99
C GLU A 126 -12.19 -16.29 12.48
N GLN A 127 -12.07 -15.06 12.97
CA GLN A 127 -12.96 -13.95 12.61
C GLN A 127 -12.20 -12.87 11.83
N PRO A 128 -12.83 -12.20 10.85
CA PRO A 128 -12.22 -11.06 10.18
C PRO A 128 -11.86 -9.95 11.18
N ILE A 129 -10.62 -9.47 11.12
CA ILE A 129 -10.14 -8.35 11.95
C ILE A 129 -9.80 -7.17 11.04
N ASP A 130 -10.39 -6.00 11.33
CA ASP A 130 -10.04 -4.72 10.70
C ASP A 130 -9.08 -3.97 11.63
N ILE A 131 -7.81 -3.83 11.23
CA ILE A 131 -6.77 -3.12 11.99
C ILE A 131 -6.59 -1.73 11.37
N GLN A 132 -6.83 -0.69 12.17
CA GLN A 132 -6.66 0.70 11.75
C GLN A 132 -5.57 1.37 12.57
N VAL A 133 -4.50 1.80 11.90
CA VAL A 133 -3.39 2.54 12.50
C VAL A 133 -3.51 4.00 12.07
N PHE A 134 -3.75 4.89 13.03
CA PHE A 134 -3.89 6.32 12.77
C PHE A 134 -2.55 7.03 12.96
N VAL A 135 -2.13 7.75 11.93
CA VAL A 135 -0.86 8.49 11.89
C VAL A 135 -1.11 9.91 11.40
N THR A 136 -0.15 10.80 11.66
CA THR A 136 -0.13 12.16 11.13
C THR A 136 1.13 12.36 10.30
N PRO A 137 1.05 13.06 9.14
CA PRO A 137 2.25 13.48 8.42
C PRO A 137 3.15 14.28 9.38
N THR A 138 4.44 13.93 9.42
CA THR A 138 5.47 14.59 10.23
C THR A 138 6.14 15.72 9.47
#